data_AF-A0A1V6IVA9-F1
#
_entry.id   AF-A0A1V6IVA9-F1
#
_cell.length_a   1.000
_cell.length_b   1.000
_cell.length_c   1.000
_cell.angle_alpha   90.00
_cell.angle_beta   90.00
_cell.angle_gamma   90.00
#
_symmetry.space_group_name_H-M   'P 1'
#
loop_
_entity.id
_entity.type
_entity.pdbx_description
1 polymer ?
#
loop_
_entity_poly.entity_id
_entity_poly.type
_entity_poly.pdbx_seq_one_letter_code
_entity_poly.pdbx_strand_id
1 'polypeptide(L)'
;MTLGEFDRSGRRRAEADDEQALETIPCDQAILAVGQRLDARNVLGDLEVPLAGGWLQADPVTGQTAIPWLFAGGDAVSGPSSVVAAIGAGERAAVGMDALLTGETHAFWRTYPDVPTDYDPEADPAPYPRENPNLIALDRRRNNFDEVEQPWIEVTAQRQAHRCLRCDYGKTGQVRGLAT
;
A
#
# COMPACT_ATOMS: atom_id res chain seq x y z
N MET A 1 -2.50 3.99 30.79
CA MET A 1 -2.00 5.19 30.08
C MET A 1 -3.17 6.09 29.77
N THR A 2 -2.98 7.40 29.95
CA THR A 2 -3.97 8.43 29.60
C THR A 2 -3.52 9.21 28.37
N LEU A 3 -4.48 9.78 27.63
CA LEU A 3 -4.20 10.60 26.46
C LEU A 3 -4.11 12.07 26.90
N GLY A 4 -2.91 12.64 26.81
CA GLY A 4 -2.65 14.05 27.07
C GLY A 4 -3.06 14.95 25.90
N GLU A 5 -2.66 16.21 25.99
CA GLU A 5 -2.98 17.25 25.02
C GLU A 5 -2.42 16.98 23.61
N PHE A 6 -3.03 17.62 22.62
CA PHE A 6 -2.52 17.63 21.27
C PHE A 6 -1.20 18.40 21.20
N ASP A 7 -0.18 17.79 20.60
CA ASP A 7 1.04 18.50 20.26
C ASP A 7 0.87 19.33 18.97
N ARG A 8 1.94 20.06 18.60
CA ARG A 8 1.96 20.91 17.40
C ARG A 8 1.74 20.15 16.08
N SER A 9 1.91 18.83 16.07
CA SER A 9 1.62 17.98 14.91
C SER A 9 0.17 17.51 14.85
N GLY A 10 -0.65 17.85 15.87
CA GLY A 10 -2.02 17.38 16.00
C GLY A 10 -2.12 15.96 16.54
N ARG A 11 -1.04 15.41 17.14
CA ARG A 11 -1.04 14.08 17.76
C ARG A 11 -1.19 14.23 19.28
N ARG A 12 -2.03 13.38 19.89
CA ARG A 12 -2.10 13.28 21.36
C ARG A 12 -0.88 12.53 21.89
N ARG A 13 -0.30 13.03 22.98
CA ARG A 13 0.78 12.33 23.69
C ARG A 13 0.20 11.29 24.64
N ALA A 14 0.85 10.12 24.71
CA ALA A 14 0.56 9.14 25.75
C ALA A 14 1.25 9.57 27.03
N GLU A 15 0.49 9.68 28.11
CA GLU A 15 1.01 9.95 29.45
C GLU A 15 0.92 8.68 30.28
N ALA A 16 1.99 8.37 31.00
CA ALA A 16 2.02 7.22 31.89
C ALA A 16 1.07 7.50 33.05
N ASP A 17 0.25 6.51 33.40
CA ASP A 17 -0.57 6.59 34.61
C ASP A 17 0.29 6.22 35.83
N ASP A 18 -0.23 6.50 37.02
CA ASP A 18 0.41 6.12 38.28
C ASP A 18 0.70 4.61 38.34
N GLU A 19 1.73 4.21 39.10
CA GLU A 19 2.12 2.79 39.25
C GLU A 19 0.98 1.89 39.74
N GLN A 20 -0.02 2.48 40.41
CA GLN A 20 -1.24 1.80 40.88
C GLN A 20 -2.16 1.34 39.74
N ALA A 21 -1.97 1.87 38.52
CA ALA A 21 -2.69 1.48 37.31
C ALA A 21 -2.02 0.30 36.57
N LEU A 22 -0.89 -0.21 37.06
CA LEU A 22 -0.25 -1.39 36.48
C LEU A 22 -1.05 -2.65 36.81
N GLU A 23 -1.50 -3.35 35.77
CA GLU A 23 -2.20 -4.61 35.88
C GLU A 23 -1.30 -5.77 35.47
N THR A 24 -1.30 -6.84 36.27
CA THR A 24 -0.65 -8.10 35.89
C THR A 24 -1.70 -9.05 35.33
N ILE A 25 -1.60 -9.34 34.04
CA ILE A 25 -2.48 -10.30 33.36
C ILE A 25 -1.75 -11.65 33.29
N PRO A 26 -2.23 -12.69 33.99
CA PRO A 26 -1.64 -14.02 33.88
C PRO A 26 -1.85 -14.56 32.46
N CYS A 27 -0.76 -14.98 31.81
CA CYS A 27 -0.79 -15.57 30.49
C CYS A 27 0.25 -16.68 30.37
N ASP A 28 -0.08 -17.74 29.63
CA ASP A 28 0.86 -18.81 29.29
C ASP A 28 1.71 -18.43 28.06
N GLN A 29 1.19 -17.54 27.21
CA GLN A 29 1.84 -17.09 25.98
C GLN A 29 1.54 -15.62 25.69
N ALA A 30 2.57 -14.87 25.30
CA ALA A 30 2.47 -13.51 24.79
C ALA A 30 3.03 -13.45 23.36
N ILE A 31 2.27 -12.84 22.43
CA ILE A 31 2.67 -12.65 21.03
C ILE A 31 2.84 -11.16 20.78
N LEU A 32 4.06 -10.72 20.47
CA LEU A 32 4.35 -9.32 20.15
C LEU A 32 3.97 -9.03 18.70
N ALA A 33 2.93 -8.22 18.50
CA ALA A 33 2.46 -7.75 17.20
C ALA A 33 2.58 -6.21 17.07
N VAL A 34 3.71 -5.65 17.53
CA VAL A 34 3.96 -4.20 17.61
C VAL A 34 4.54 -3.60 16.32
N GLY A 35 4.58 -4.38 15.24
CA GLY A 35 5.11 -3.99 13.93
C GLY A 35 6.47 -4.61 13.62
N GLN A 36 7.16 -4.03 12.64
CA GLN A 36 8.42 -4.53 12.09
C GLN A 36 9.42 -3.39 11.91
N ARG A 37 10.71 -3.74 11.80
CA ARG A 37 11.81 -2.82 11.53
C ARG A 37 12.73 -3.43 10.47
N LEU A 38 13.39 -2.58 9.69
CA LEU A 38 14.43 -3.02 8.78
C LEU A 38 15.69 -3.44 9.56
N ASP A 39 16.20 -4.64 9.28
CA ASP A 39 17.53 -5.06 9.69
C ASP A 39 18.54 -4.75 8.58
N ALA A 40 18.91 -3.47 8.47
CA ALA A 40 19.70 -2.97 7.35
C ALA A 40 21.08 -3.64 7.28
N ARG A 41 21.70 -3.93 8.42
CA ARG A 41 23.03 -4.56 8.46
C ARG A 41 23.02 -5.97 7.90
N ASN A 42 21.98 -6.75 8.23
CA ASN A 42 21.85 -8.11 7.71
C ASN A 42 21.56 -8.13 6.21
N VAL A 43 20.81 -7.13 5.71
CA VAL A 43 20.45 -7.04 4.28
C VAL A 43 21.59 -6.47 3.43
N LEU A 44 22.31 -5.46 3.92
CA LEU A 44 23.31 -4.71 3.16
C LEU A 44 24.75 -5.23 3.33
N GLY A 45 25.03 -5.99 4.40
CA GLY A 45 26.39 -6.38 4.75
C GLY A 45 27.27 -5.16 5.00
N ASP A 46 28.33 -5.02 4.21
CA ASP A 46 29.30 -3.92 4.29
C ASP A 46 28.92 -2.70 3.43
N LEU A 47 27.78 -2.75 2.72
CA LEU A 47 27.33 -1.62 1.90
C LEU A 47 26.81 -0.48 2.78
N GLU A 48 27.35 0.72 2.58
CA GLU A 48 26.92 1.92 3.28
C GLU A 48 25.80 2.64 2.49
N VAL A 49 24.55 2.40 2.90
CA VAL A 49 23.38 3.12 2.36
C VAL A 49 22.80 4.02 3.46
N PRO A 50 22.58 5.32 3.19
CA PRO A 50 21.97 6.21 4.18
C PRO A 50 20.60 5.73 4.64
N LEU A 51 20.31 5.89 5.93
CA LEU A 51 19.02 5.56 6.52
C LEU A 51 18.27 6.83 6.95
N ALA A 52 16.94 6.86 6.81
CA ALA A 52 16.06 7.86 7.39
C ALA A 52 15.02 7.16 8.26
N GLY A 53 14.97 7.48 9.56
CA GLY A 53 14.01 6.85 10.49
C GLY A 53 14.14 5.32 10.60
N GLY A 54 15.31 4.76 10.27
CA GLY A 54 15.56 3.31 10.27
C GLY A 54 15.31 2.61 8.92
N TRP A 55 14.96 3.33 7.86
CA TRP A 55 14.68 2.79 6.52
C TRP A 55 15.69 3.26 5.49
N LEU A 56 15.89 2.49 4.42
CA LEU A 56 16.81 2.84 3.32
C LEU A 56 16.36 4.14 2.65
N GLN A 57 17.30 5.03 2.39
CA GLN A 57 17.05 6.17 1.51
C GLN A 57 17.21 5.76 0.05
N ALA A 58 16.18 6.02 -0.73
CA ALA A 58 16.14 5.84 -2.17
C ALA A 58 15.39 7.00 -2.81
N ASP A 59 15.73 7.32 -4.05
CA ASP A 59 15.03 8.31 -4.86
C ASP A 59 13.55 7.89 -5.01
N PRO A 60 12.58 8.77 -4.70
CA PRO A 60 11.17 8.40 -4.70
C PRO A 60 10.60 8.11 -6.10
N VAL A 61 11.26 8.57 -7.16
CA VAL A 61 10.87 8.40 -8.56
C VAL A 61 11.52 7.17 -9.17
N THR A 62 12.84 7.00 -9.00
CA THR A 62 13.62 5.94 -9.65
C THR A 62 13.87 4.73 -8.75
N GLY A 63 13.74 4.88 -7.43
CA GLY A 63 14.11 3.86 -6.45
C GLY A 63 15.62 3.69 -6.26
N GLN A 64 16.45 4.55 -6.87
CA GLN A 64 17.92 4.45 -6.79
C GLN A 64 18.43 4.91 -5.43
N THR A 65 19.36 4.18 -4.84
CA THR A 65 20.02 4.58 -3.58
C THR A 65 21.21 5.50 -3.84
N ALA A 66 21.95 5.89 -2.79
CA ALA A 66 23.22 6.59 -2.93
C ALA A 66 24.30 5.75 -3.67
N ILE A 67 24.13 4.42 -3.74
CA ILE A 67 25.01 3.52 -4.49
C ILE A 67 24.40 3.34 -5.90
N PRO A 68 25.11 3.73 -6.99
CA PRO A 68 24.50 3.86 -8.32
C PRO A 68 23.85 2.59 -8.88
N TRP A 69 24.37 1.41 -8.56
CA TRP A 69 23.85 0.13 -9.07
C TRP A 69 22.80 -0.51 -8.13
N LEU A 70 22.55 0.10 -6.97
CA LEU A 70 21.65 -0.44 -5.95
C LEU A 70 20.35 0.37 -5.90
N PHE A 71 19.23 -0.35 -6.00
CA PHE A 71 17.89 0.20 -5.92
C PHE A 71 17.12 -0.44 -4.78
N ALA A 72 16.17 0.28 -4.20
CA ALA A 72 15.35 -0.19 -3.10
C ALA A 72 13.90 0.30 -3.26
N GLY A 73 12.97 -0.48 -2.72
CA GLY A 73 11.55 -0.16 -2.72
C GLY A 73 10.79 -0.96 -1.67
N GLY A 74 9.51 -0.64 -1.51
CA GLY A 74 8.62 -1.27 -0.54
C GLY A 74 8.99 -0.91 0.90
N ASP A 75 8.67 -1.83 1.81
CA ASP A 75 8.80 -1.60 3.25
C ASP A 75 10.24 -1.30 3.69
N ALA A 76 11.25 -1.74 2.94
CA ALA A 76 12.65 -1.42 3.23
C ALA A 76 12.95 0.09 3.11
N VAL A 77 12.14 0.85 2.37
CA VAL A 77 12.29 2.30 2.14
C VAL A 77 11.21 3.08 2.88
N SER A 78 9.93 2.69 2.76
CA SER A 78 8.82 3.44 3.33
C SER A 78 8.47 3.07 4.78
N GLY A 79 9.00 1.95 5.26
CA GLY A 79 8.40 1.25 6.39
C GLY A 79 7.07 0.56 6.01
N PRO A 80 6.41 -0.09 6.99
CA PRO A 80 5.28 -0.98 6.74
C PRO A 80 4.12 -0.25 6.07
N SER A 81 3.71 -0.73 4.90
CA SER A 81 2.61 -0.13 4.14
C SER A 81 1.69 -1.19 3.54
N SER A 82 0.81 -0.76 2.62
CA SER A 82 -0.01 -1.68 1.85
C SER A 82 0.82 -2.46 0.82
N VAL A 83 0.38 -3.68 0.51
CA VAL A 83 0.97 -4.51 -0.57
C VAL A 83 1.01 -3.75 -1.89
N VAL A 84 -0.03 -2.97 -2.20
CA VAL A 84 -0.10 -2.15 -3.42
C VAL A 84 1.00 -1.08 -3.46
N ALA A 85 1.29 -0.44 -2.32
CA ALA A 85 2.38 0.53 -2.22
C ALA A 85 3.75 -0.14 -2.44
N ALA A 86 3.95 -1.33 -1.90
CA ALA A 86 5.17 -2.12 -2.11
C ALA A 86 5.36 -2.53 -3.58
N ILE A 87 4.30 -3.01 -4.23
CA ILE A 87 4.30 -3.33 -5.67
C ILE A 87 4.66 -2.08 -6.48
N GLY A 88 4.00 -0.95 -6.22
CA GLY A 88 4.30 0.29 -6.91
C GLY A 88 5.73 0.77 -6.71
N ALA A 89 6.33 0.54 -5.54
CA ALA A 89 7.73 0.87 -5.28
C ALA A 89 8.71 -0.07 -5.99
N GLY A 90 8.43 -1.37 -6.03
CA GLY A 90 9.21 -2.33 -6.82
C GLY A 90 9.15 -2.02 -8.31
N GLU A 91 7.98 -1.62 -8.80
CA GLU A 91 7.79 -1.19 -10.19
C GLU A 91 8.54 0.12 -10.51
N ARG A 92 8.71 1.03 -9.54
CA ARG A 92 9.63 2.19 -9.67
C ARG A 92 11.09 1.79 -9.77
N ALA A 93 11.54 0.94 -8.86
CA ALA A 93 12.91 0.43 -8.89
C ALA A 93 13.22 -0.30 -10.20
N ALA A 94 12.30 -1.12 -10.72
CA ALA A 94 12.47 -1.83 -11.99
C ALA A 94 12.65 -0.88 -13.18
N VAL A 95 11.85 0.20 -13.25
CA VAL A 95 12.01 1.23 -14.30
C VAL A 95 13.34 1.97 -14.16
N GLY A 96 13.78 2.28 -12.93
CA GLY A 96 15.09 2.87 -12.68
C GLY A 96 16.25 1.97 -13.11
N MET A 97 16.16 0.67 -12.83
CA MET A 97 17.14 -0.32 -13.26
C MET A 97 17.20 -0.44 -14.79
N ASP A 98 16.04 -0.50 -15.46
CA ASP A 98 15.95 -0.55 -16.93
C ASP A 98 16.62 0.67 -17.57
N ALA A 99 16.31 1.87 -17.07
CA ALA A 99 16.92 3.11 -17.54
C ALA A 99 18.44 3.14 -17.31
N LEU A 100 18.93 2.64 -16.17
CA LEU A 100 20.36 2.55 -15.89
C LEU A 100 21.08 1.59 -16.84
N LEU A 101 20.48 0.44 -17.14
CA LEU A 101 21.10 -0.62 -17.94
C LEU A 101 21.05 -0.34 -19.44
N THR A 102 19.96 0.27 -19.92
CA THR A 102 19.70 0.45 -21.35
C THR A 102 19.98 1.88 -21.83
N GLY A 103 19.92 2.87 -20.93
CA GLY A 103 19.93 4.29 -21.27
C GLY A 103 18.62 4.81 -21.87
N GLU A 104 17.58 3.97 -21.95
CA GLU A 104 16.27 4.28 -22.52
C GLU A 104 15.14 4.04 -21.52
N THR A 105 13.93 4.56 -21.78
CA THR A 105 12.76 4.34 -20.92
C THR A 105 11.77 3.39 -21.58
N HIS A 106 11.66 2.15 -21.09
CA HIS A 106 10.70 1.17 -21.64
C HIS A 106 9.39 1.06 -20.84
N ALA A 107 9.09 2.00 -19.94
CA ALA A 107 7.95 1.93 -19.02
C ALA A 107 6.58 2.25 -19.67
N PHE A 108 6.26 1.67 -20.83
CA PHE A 108 5.05 1.96 -21.59
C PHE A 108 3.75 1.69 -20.81
N TRP A 109 3.77 0.73 -19.88
CA TRP A 109 2.62 0.39 -19.01
C TRP A 109 2.30 1.47 -17.96
N ARG A 110 3.17 2.45 -17.76
CA ARG A 110 2.89 3.62 -16.91
C ARG A 110 2.05 4.68 -17.60
N THR A 111 1.77 4.50 -18.88
CA THR A 111 0.85 5.38 -19.60
C THR A 111 -0.58 4.98 -19.27
N TYR A 112 -1.41 5.98 -18.96
CA TYR A 112 -2.85 5.76 -18.86
C TYR A 112 -3.43 5.87 -20.26
N PRO A 113 -3.99 4.78 -20.83
CA PRO A 113 -4.73 4.90 -22.07
C PRO A 113 -5.96 5.77 -21.82
N ASP A 114 -6.31 6.59 -22.80
CA ASP A 114 -7.60 7.27 -22.79
C ASP A 114 -8.70 6.20 -22.80
N VAL A 115 -9.56 6.23 -21.78
CA VAL A 115 -10.70 5.31 -21.68
C VAL A 115 -11.86 5.94 -22.45
N PRO A 116 -12.27 5.39 -23.61
CA PRO A 116 -13.28 6.02 -24.49
C PRO A 116 -14.71 5.80 -23.99
N THR A 117 -14.90 5.54 -22.69
CA THR A 117 -16.22 5.25 -22.13
C THR A 117 -16.99 6.55 -21.92
N ASP A 118 -18.13 6.68 -22.60
CA ASP A 118 -19.07 7.77 -22.40
C ASP A 118 -19.64 7.75 -20.98
N TYR A 119 -19.64 8.89 -20.30
CA TYR A 119 -20.10 9.04 -18.92
C TYR A 119 -20.75 10.38 -18.72
N ASP A 120 -22.00 10.34 -18.27
CA ASP A 120 -22.77 11.50 -17.88
C ASP A 120 -22.69 11.67 -16.35
N PRO A 121 -22.02 12.72 -15.83
CA PRO A 121 -21.95 12.99 -14.38
C PRO A 121 -23.30 13.37 -13.78
N GLU A 122 -24.26 13.81 -14.61
CA GLU A 122 -25.60 14.19 -14.19
C GLU A 122 -26.61 13.04 -14.33
N ALA A 123 -26.17 11.87 -14.81
CA ALA A 123 -27.02 10.70 -14.90
C ALA A 123 -27.43 10.21 -13.49
N ASP A 124 -28.70 9.84 -13.37
CA ASP A 124 -29.22 9.27 -12.13
C ASP A 124 -28.43 8.00 -11.74
N PRO A 125 -28.09 7.83 -10.44
CA PRO A 125 -27.48 6.59 -9.97
C PRO A 125 -28.34 5.39 -10.32
N ALA A 126 -27.71 4.23 -10.53
CA ALA A 126 -28.47 3.02 -10.85
C ALA A 126 -29.53 2.75 -9.75
N PRO A 127 -30.78 2.40 -10.11
CA PRO A 127 -31.92 2.35 -9.17
C PRO A 127 -31.91 1.11 -8.27
N TYR A 128 -30.76 0.45 -8.10
CA TYR A 128 -30.59 -0.77 -7.33
C TYR A 128 -29.34 -0.70 -6.44
N PRO A 129 -29.37 -1.35 -5.26
CA PRO A 129 -28.28 -1.27 -4.31
C PRO A 129 -27.03 -2.06 -4.74
N ARG A 130 -25.94 -1.86 -3.99
CA ARG A 130 -24.77 -2.73 -4.07
C ARG A 130 -25.12 -4.14 -3.61
N GLU A 131 -24.77 -5.12 -4.43
CA GLU A 131 -24.87 -6.52 -4.07
C GLU A 131 -23.73 -6.88 -3.11
N ASN A 132 -24.01 -7.70 -2.10
CA ASN A 132 -22.95 -8.21 -1.24
C ASN A 132 -22.22 -9.37 -1.94
N PRO A 133 -20.90 -9.54 -1.72
CA PRO A 133 -20.22 -10.75 -2.15
C PRO A 133 -20.79 -11.95 -1.40
N ASN A 134 -20.86 -13.09 -2.07
CA ASN A 134 -21.20 -14.35 -1.41
C ASN A 134 -20.00 -14.77 -0.54
N LEU A 135 -20.22 -15.00 0.74
CA LEU A 135 -19.15 -15.41 1.64
C LEU A 135 -19.27 -16.89 1.98
N ILE A 136 -18.14 -17.59 2.04
CA ILE A 136 -18.13 -18.94 2.60
C ILE A 136 -18.50 -18.90 4.10
N ALA A 137 -19.21 -19.92 4.58
CA ALA A 137 -19.62 -20.03 5.97
C ALA A 137 -18.40 -20.03 6.92
N LEU A 138 -18.53 -19.40 8.10
CA LEU A 138 -17.43 -19.24 9.07
C LEU A 138 -16.78 -20.57 9.45
N ASP A 139 -17.56 -21.63 9.64
CA ASP A 139 -17.04 -22.96 10.00
C ASP A 139 -16.10 -23.54 8.93
N ARG A 140 -16.33 -23.21 7.66
CA ARG A 140 -15.46 -23.65 6.55
C ARG A 140 -14.18 -22.84 6.46
N ARG A 141 -14.09 -21.65 7.05
CA ARG A 141 -12.88 -20.79 6.95
C ARG A 141 -11.72 -21.25 7.82
N ARG A 142 -11.98 -22.15 8.80
CA ARG A 142 -11.06 -22.39 9.90
C ARG A 142 -9.79 -23.16 9.50
N ASN A 143 -9.87 -24.02 8.50
CA ASN A 143 -8.84 -25.02 8.22
C ASN A 143 -8.53 -25.18 6.71
N ASN A 144 -8.71 -24.12 5.93
CA ASN A 144 -8.34 -24.10 4.50
C ASN A 144 -7.87 -22.70 4.09
N PHE A 145 -7.41 -22.62 2.85
CA PHE A 145 -7.05 -21.37 2.17
C PHE A 145 -8.07 -21.03 1.08
N ASP A 146 -9.32 -21.46 1.26
CA ASP A 146 -10.36 -21.22 0.27
C ASP A 146 -10.69 -19.72 0.24
N GLU A 147 -10.96 -19.20 -0.96
CA GLU A 147 -11.31 -17.80 -1.14
C GLU A 147 -12.57 -17.46 -0.35
N VAL A 148 -12.49 -16.48 0.56
CA VAL A 148 -13.60 -16.16 1.46
C VAL A 148 -14.73 -15.46 0.73
N GLU A 149 -14.37 -14.48 -0.10
CA GLU A 149 -15.29 -13.71 -0.94
C GLU A 149 -15.43 -14.40 -2.29
N GLN A 150 -16.54 -15.09 -2.49
CA GLN A 150 -16.81 -15.83 -3.72
C GLN A 150 -17.19 -14.87 -4.86
N PRO A 151 -16.81 -15.19 -6.11
CA PRO A 151 -17.11 -14.35 -7.25
C PRO A 151 -18.62 -14.26 -7.49
N TRP A 152 -19.05 -13.11 -8.03
CA TRP A 152 -20.40 -12.98 -8.55
C TRP A 152 -20.59 -13.83 -9.80
N ILE A 153 -21.82 -14.33 -9.98
CA ILE A 153 -22.23 -14.84 -11.28
C ILE A 153 -22.19 -13.72 -12.32
N GLU A 154 -21.98 -14.08 -13.59
CA GLU A 154 -21.76 -13.13 -14.69
C GLU A 154 -22.81 -12.01 -14.74
N VAL A 155 -24.11 -12.36 -14.66
CA VAL A 155 -25.20 -11.38 -14.71
C VAL A 155 -25.11 -10.37 -13.57
N THR A 156 -24.78 -10.83 -12.36
CA THR A 156 -24.57 -9.94 -11.20
C THR A 156 -23.34 -9.08 -11.41
N ALA A 157 -22.24 -9.65 -11.90
CA ALA A 157 -21.00 -8.91 -12.16
C ALA A 157 -21.21 -7.79 -13.19
N GLN A 158 -21.85 -8.08 -14.32
CA GLN A 158 -22.18 -7.09 -15.36
C GLN A 158 -23.08 -5.98 -14.80
N ARG A 159 -24.16 -6.34 -14.09
CA ARG A 159 -25.07 -5.37 -13.46
C ARG A 159 -24.33 -4.47 -12.47
N GLN A 160 -23.42 -5.02 -11.67
CA GLN A 160 -22.65 -4.24 -10.69
C GLN A 160 -21.59 -3.36 -11.37
N ALA A 161 -21.01 -3.80 -12.51
CA ALA A 161 -20.09 -3.00 -13.31
C ALA A 161 -20.79 -1.76 -13.94
N HIS A 162 -22.04 -1.90 -14.38
CA HIS A 162 -22.85 -0.78 -14.87
C HIS A 162 -23.21 0.25 -13.78
N ARG A 163 -23.09 -0.08 -12.49
CA ARG A 163 -23.25 0.89 -11.38
C ARG A 163 -21.97 1.71 -11.12
N CYS A 164 -20.86 1.45 -11.81
CA CYS A 164 -19.57 2.03 -11.44
C CYS A 164 -19.57 3.56 -11.59
N LEU A 165 -19.23 4.25 -10.49
CA LEU A 165 -19.01 5.70 -10.45
C LEU A 165 -17.51 5.94 -10.68
N ARG A 166 -17.16 6.61 -11.78
CA ARG A 166 -15.80 6.90 -12.32
C ARG A 166 -14.65 6.83 -11.29
N CYS A 167 -13.85 5.75 -11.30
CA CYS A 167 -12.55 5.71 -10.60
C CYS A 167 -11.42 6.43 -11.36
N ASP A 168 -11.71 6.88 -12.58
CA ASP A 168 -10.82 7.52 -13.55
C ASP A 168 -11.07 9.04 -13.69
N TYR A 169 -12.13 9.58 -13.08
CA TYR A 169 -12.37 11.03 -13.06
C TYR A 169 -11.15 11.77 -12.48
N GLY A 170 -10.59 12.72 -13.25
CA GLY A 170 -9.38 13.46 -12.89
C GLY A 170 -8.04 12.78 -13.24
N LYS A 171 -8.06 11.61 -13.89
CA LYS A 171 -6.86 10.92 -14.40
C LYS A 171 -6.79 11.05 -15.92
N THR A 172 -6.55 12.25 -16.43
CA THR A 172 -6.20 12.46 -17.84
C THR A 172 -4.77 11.97 -18.09
N GLY A 173 -4.44 11.59 -19.33
CA GLY A 173 -3.20 10.93 -19.79
C GLY A 173 -1.88 11.65 -19.47
N GLN A 174 -1.58 11.85 -18.19
CA GLN A 174 -0.30 12.30 -17.68
C GLN A 174 0.55 11.08 -17.35
N VAL A 175 1.76 11.05 -17.87
CA VAL A 175 2.77 10.08 -17.47
C VAL A 175 3.10 10.33 -16.00
N ARG A 176 2.81 9.36 -15.12
CA ARG A 176 3.21 9.44 -13.72
C ARG A 176 4.74 9.38 -13.61
N GLY A 177 5.35 10.44 -13.07
CA GLY A 177 6.78 10.46 -12.74
C GLY A 177 7.69 11.17 -13.75
N LEU A 178 7.15 11.84 -14.77
CA LEU A 178 7.89 12.89 -15.48
C LEU A 178 7.70 14.20 -14.69
N ALA A 179 8.78 14.69 -14.08
CA ALA A 179 8.81 16.05 -13.58
C ALA A 179 8.56 16.99 -14.76
N THR A 180 7.53 17.83 -14.68
CA THR A 180 7.52 19.12 -15.40
C THR A 180 8.55 20.06 -14.80
#